data_AF-A0A7V5KI49-F1
#
_entry.id   AF-A0A7V5KI49-F1
#
_cell.length_a   1.000
_cell.length_b   1.000
_cell.length_c   1.000
_cell.angle_alpha   90.00
_cell.angle_beta   90.00
_cell.angle_gamma   90.00
#
_symmetry.space_group_name_H-M   'P 1'
#
loop_
_entity.id
_entity.type
_entity.pdbx_description
1 polymer ?
#
loop_
_entity_poly.entity_id
_entity_poly.type
_entity_poly.pdbx_seq_one_letter_code
_entity_poly.pdbx_strand_id
1 'polypeptide(L)'
;MITRSSTLVSLSLAAAVALLSSSVYAQESSSAEPKKESLQSEKKSPEVSEKKGEAVKKEKDESGEEANEEAVALDAVPPAVKAAIEKEVGAQGKVVKVAKEEEEGKVSYEADFVKQGVEGSVKVTADGTILEVEKKVAVEGLPEAVKKSLKEVAGDAKIKEAVAVTAYYYEFELDEKGHVKEVKIDALGKADVEDEQNEEAEAKESHEKKGEMNEKKGEKDND
;
A
#
# COMPACT_ATOMS: atom_id res chain seq x y z
N MET A 1 -34.69 31.58 -9.39
CA MET A 1 -34.95 30.13 -9.29
C MET A 1 -34.40 29.46 -10.53
N ILE A 2 -33.23 28.84 -10.44
CA ILE A 2 -32.69 27.90 -11.43
C ILE A 2 -32.07 26.76 -10.64
N THR A 3 -32.66 25.59 -10.79
CA THR A 3 -32.39 24.32 -10.13
C THR A 3 -31.01 23.79 -10.54
N ARG A 4 -30.18 23.35 -9.59
CA ARG A 4 -29.02 22.50 -9.90
C ARG A 4 -29.28 21.12 -9.31
N SER A 5 -29.65 20.19 -10.18
CA SER A 5 -29.66 18.76 -9.91
C SER A 5 -28.21 18.27 -9.92
N SER A 6 -27.70 17.83 -8.77
CA SER A 6 -26.45 17.05 -8.71
C SER A 6 -26.81 15.58 -8.87
N THR A 7 -26.53 15.03 -10.03
CA THR A 7 -26.59 13.58 -10.28
C THR A 7 -25.20 13.02 -9.97
N LEU A 8 -25.06 12.36 -8.82
CA LEU A 8 -23.90 11.53 -8.52
C LEU A 8 -24.08 10.21 -9.28
N VAL A 9 -23.24 9.98 -10.27
CA VAL A 9 -23.12 8.67 -10.93
C VAL A 9 -21.98 7.94 -10.24
N SER A 10 -22.32 7.03 -9.32
CA SER A 10 -21.37 6.07 -8.77
C SER A 10 -21.15 4.95 -9.79
N LEU A 11 -19.99 4.96 -10.44
CA LEU A 11 -19.59 3.90 -11.35
C LEU A 11 -18.81 2.84 -10.58
N SER A 12 -19.52 1.81 -10.10
CA SER A 12 -18.89 0.61 -9.55
C SER A 12 -18.23 -0.20 -10.67
N LEU A 13 -16.91 -0.32 -10.64
CA LEU A 13 -16.15 -1.17 -11.56
C LEU A 13 -16.08 -2.59 -10.97
N ALA A 14 -16.93 -3.48 -11.46
CA ALA A 14 -16.88 -4.90 -11.11
C ALA A 14 -15.68 -5.56 -11.78
N ALA A 15 -14.71 -6.03 -10.99
CA ALA A 15 -13.62 -6.88 -11.46
C ALA A 15 -14.11 -8.34 -11.61
N ALA A 16 -14.17 -8.82 -12.85
CA ALA A 16 -14.44 -10.22 -13.15
C ALA A 16 -13.16 -11.05 -12.94
N VAL A 17 -13.12 -11.88 -11.89
CA VAL A 17 -12.08 -12.91 -11.69
C VAL A 17 -12.52 -14.18 -12.42
N ALA A 18 -11.89 -14.48 -13.54
CA ALA A 18 -12.05 -15.76 -14.22
C ALA A 18 -11.10 -16.80 -13.58
N LEU A 19 -11.67 -17.70 -12.78
CA LEU A 19 -10.99 -18.92 -12.34
C LEU A 19 -11.00 -19.94 -13.48
N LEU A 20 -9.81 -20.31 -13.96
CA LEU A 20 -9.63 -21.56 -14.72
C LEU A 20 -8.82 -22.53 -13.89
N SER A 21 -9.55 -23.36 -13.15
CA SER A 21 -9.08 -24.60 -12.56
C SER A 21 -9.09 -25.70 -13.63
N SER A 22 -7.94 -26.29 -13.91
CA SER A 22 -7.87 -27.63 -14.50
C SER A 22 -7.14 -28.55 -13.53
N SER A 23 -7.97 -29.27 -12.77
CA SER A 23 -7.64 -30.48 -12.06
C SER A 23 -7.42 -31.60 -13.07
N VAL A 24 -6.30 -32.31 -12.98
CA VAL A 24 -6.22 -33.70 -13.44
C VAL A 24 -5.77 -34.53 -12.25
N TYR A 25 -6.67 -35.45 -11.90
CA TYR A 25 -6.60 -36.39 -10.80
C TYR A 25 -5.65 -37.55 -11.12
N ALA A 26 -5.27 -38.22 -10.04
CA ALA A 26 -4.23 -39.23 -9.88
C ALA A 26 -4.52 -40.62 -10.49
N GLN A 27 -3.58 -41.53 -10.16
CA GLN A 27 -3.60 -43.01 -10.15
C GLN A 27 -3.15 -43.72 -11.44
N GLU A 28 -2.33 -44.78 -11.43
CA GLU A 28 -1.83 -45.63 -10.32
C GLU A 28 -0.64 -46.50 -10.79
N SER A 29 0.02 -47.12 -9.81
CA SER A 29 0.89 -48.31 -9.88
C SER A 29 2.36 -48.01 -10.22
N SER A 30 3.37 -48.61 -9.59
CA SER A 30 3.43 -49.90 -8.90
C SER A 30 4.75 -50.00 -8.11
N SER A 31 4.65 -50.48 -6.87
CA SER A 31 5.53 -51.47 -6.23
C SER A 31 7.06 -51.25 -6.08
N ALA A 32 7.49 -51.43 -4.82
CA ALA A 32 8.76 -52.00 -4.34
C ALA A 32 9.98 -51.08 -4.07
N GLU A 33 10.16 -50.75 -2.79
CA GLU A 33 11.47 -50.83 -2.11
C GLU A 33 11.64 -52.26 -1.51
N PRO A 34 12.79 -52.70 -0.95
CA PRO A 34 14.08 -51.99 -0.75
C PRO A 34 15.32 -52.81 -1.17
N LYS A 35 16.50 -52.17 -1.22
CA LYS A 35 17.72 -52.72 -0.59
C LYS A 35 18.90 -51.73 -0.58
N LYS A 36 19.47 -51.60 0.61
CA LYS A 36 20.78 -51.03 0.94
C LYS A 36 21.88 -51.65 0.08
N GLU A 37 22.80 -50.83 -0.45
CA GLU A 37 24.22 -51.17 -0.41
C GLU A 37 25.10 -49.91 -0.44
N SER A 38 26.14 -49.99 0.38
CA SER A 38 27.22 -49.04 0.63
C SER A 38 28.06 -48.73 -0.60
N LEU A 39 28.64 -47.51 -0.67
CA LEU A 39 30.10 -47.31 -0.81
C LEU A 39 30.44 -45.81 -0.81
N GLN A 40 31.26 -45.42 0.16
CA GLN A 40 32.04 -44.19 0.17
C GLN A 40 33.24 -44.35 -0.77
N SER A 41 33.58 -43.31 -1.54
CA SER A 41 34.98 -42.96 -1.82
C SER A 41 35.12 -41.51 -2.33
N GLU A 42 35.62 -40.69 -1.43
CA GLU A 42 36.47 -39.50 -1.55
C GLU A 42 37.28 -39.34 -2.86
N LYS A 43 37.28 -38.14 -3.48
CA LYS A 43 38.43 -37.19 -3.54
C LYS A 43 38.37 -36.13 -4.66
N LYS A 44 38.53 -34.88 -4.21
CA LYS A 44 39.44 -33.82 -4.68
C LYS A 44 39.04 -32.90 -5.85
N SER A 45 38.94 -31.63 -5.46
CA SER A 45 38.98 -30.36 -6.21
C SER A 45 40.15 -30.26 -7.21
N PRO A 46 40.11 -29.31 -8.17
CA PRO A 46 40.72 -28.02 -7.86
C PRO A 46 39.94 -26.77 -8.33
N GLU A 47 40.07 -25.77 -7.47
CA GLU A 47 40.13 -24.32 -7.63
C GLU A 47 40.74 -23.77 -8.95
N VAL A 48 40.33 -22.54 -9.31
CA VAL A 48 40.91 -21.47 -10.18
C VAL A 48 39.74 -20.82 -10.95
N SER A 49 39.51 -19.51 -11.04
CA SER A 49 40.17 -18.30 -10.54
C SER A 49 39.28 -17.08 -10.84
N GLU A 50 39.53 -16.01 -10.09
CA GLU A 50 38.97 -14.65 -10.15
C GLU A 50 39.06 -13.87 -11.48
N LYS A 51 38.14 -12.91 -11.64
CA LYS A 51 38.34 -11.48 -12.09
C LYS A 51 36.98 -10.77 -12.00
N LYS A 52 36.72 -9.80 -11.10
CA LYS A 52 37.17 -8.39 -10.94
C LYS A 52 36.55 -7.39 -11.94
N GLY A 53 35.88 -6.37 -11.38
CA GLY A 53 35.44 -5.11 -11.99
C GLY A 53 33.95 -5.14 -12.33
N GLU A 54 33.07 -4.22 -11.92
CA GLU A 54 33.27 -2.79 -11.80
C GLU A 54 32.23 -2.20 -10.82
N ALA A 55 32.70 -1.28 -9.98
CA ALA A 55 31.89 -0.51 -9.05
C ALA A 55 31.15 0.60 -9.80
N VAL A 56 29.84 0.68 -9.65
CA VAL A 56 29.07 1.90 -9.92
C VAL A 56 28.69 2.51 -8.57
N LYS A 57 29.20 3.73 -8.35
CA LYS A 57 28.85 4.61 -7.25
C LYS A 57 27.42 5.14 -7.45
N LYS A 58 26.60 4.91 -6.43
CA LYS A 58 25.91 5.91 -5.60
C LYS A 58 25.22 7.07 -6.33
N GLU A 59 23.89 7.03 -6.37
CA GLU A 59 23.06 8.20 -6.05
C GLU A 59 22.24 7.83 -4.83
N LYS A 60 22.46 8.59 -3.76
CA LYS A 60 21.78 8.49 -2.48
C LYS A 60 20.64 9.50 -2.60
N ASP A 61 19.47 9.04 -3.02
CA ASP A 61 18.27 9.85 -2.90
C ASP A 61 17.83 9.78 -1.44
N GLU A 62 18.09 10.88 -0.72
CA GLU A 62 17.61 11.12 0.63
C GLU A 62 16.11 11.45 0.55
N SER A 63 15.27 10.43 0.61
CA SER A 63 13.88 10.58 1.05
C SER A 63 13.91 10.56 2.58
N GLY A 64 13.70 11.72 3.18
CA GLY A 64 13.77 11.88 4.62
C GLY A 64 12.51 11.39 5.32
N GLU A 65 12.65 10.30 6.08
CA GLU A 65 12.20 10.19 7.48
C GLU A 65 13.01 9.09 8.20
N GLU A 66 14.34 9.23 8.16
CA GLU A 66 15.30 8.22 8.59
C GLU A 66 15.63 8.36 10.08
N ALA A 67 14.65 8.15 10.95
CA ALA A 67 14.88 8.17 12.40
C ALA A 67 15.02 6.78 13.04
N ASN A 68 14.63 5.69 12.35
CA ASN A 68 14.75 4.35 12.93
C ASN A 68 14.86 3.18 11.93
N GLU A 69 15.62 3.36 10.84
CA GLU A 69 15.96 2.25 9.93
C GLU A 69 17.30 1.61 10.30
N GLU A 70 17.28 0.31 10.60
CA GLU A 70 18.48 -0.51 10.77
C GLU A 70 18.65 -1.44 9.57
N ALA A 71 19.73 -1.29 8.80
CA ALA A 71 20.02 -2.21 7.69
C ALA A 71 20.33 -3.62 8.21
N VAL A 72 19.63 -4.62 7.69
CA VAL A 72 19.76 -6.03 8.08
C VAL A 72 19.98 -6.92 6.86
N ALA A 73 20.61 -8.09 7.06
CA ALA A 73 20.72 -9.08 6.00
C ALA A 73 19.38 -9.80 5.80
N LEU A 74 19.01 -10.10 4.54
CA LEU A 74 17.78 -10.88 4.24
C LEU A 74 17.75 -12.24 4.95
N ASP A 75 18.90 -12.87 5.20
CA ASP A 75 18.98 -14.12 5.94
C ASP A 75 18.87 -13.97 7.47
N ALA A 76 18.92 -12.74 7.97
CA ALA A 76 18.83 -12.42 9.40
C ALA A 76 17.43 -12.00 9.85
N VAL A 77 16.51 -11.75 8.91
CA VAL A 77 15.11 -11.41 9.24
C VAL A 77 14.32 -12.66 9.66
N PRO A 78 13.17 -12.51 10.35
CA PRO A 78 12.30 -13.62 10.67
C PRO A 78 11.94 -14.48 9.44
N PRO A 79 11.80 -15.81 9.57
CA PRO A 79 11.50 -16.68 8.43
C PRO A 79 10.23 -16.29 7.65
N ALA A 80 9.21 -15.79 8.35
CA ALA A 80 7.96 -15.35 7.72
C ALA A 80 8.17 -14.08 6.87
N VAL A 81 8.97 -13.13 7.37
CA VAL A 81 9.37 -11.92 6.64
C VAL A 81 10.15 -12.30 5.38
N LYS A 82 11.16 -13.16 5.51
CA LYS A 82 11.96 -13.63 4.37
C LYS A 82 11.06 -14.28 3.30
N ALA A 83 10.15 -15.17 3.72
CA ALA A 83 9.23 -15.84 2.80
C ALA A 83 8.29 -14.86 2.09
N ALA A 84 7.78 -13.84 2.78
CA ALA A 84 6.92 -12.80 2.20
C ALA A 84 7.68 -11.97 1.16
N ILE A 85 8.90 -11.51 1.50
CA ILE A 85 9.78 -10.76 0.58
C ILE A 85 10.10 -11.59 -0.66
N GLU A 86 10.59 -12.83 -0.49
CA GLU A 86 10.96 -13.70 -1.61
C GLU A 86 9.77 -14.01 -2.52
N LYS A 87 8.56 -14.15 -1.94
CA LYS A 87 7.33 -14.35 -2.70
C LYS A 87 6.95 -13.12 -3.53
N GLU A 88 7.00 -11.92 -2.97
CA GLU A 88 6.65 -10.68 -3.69
C GLU A 88 7.66 -10.38 -4.80
N VAL A 89 8.95 -10.44 -4.45
CA VAL A 89 10.07 -10.22 -5.38
C VAL A 89 10.04 -11.26 -6.51
N GLY A 90 9.83 -12.52 -6.16
CA GLY A 90 9.75 -13.64 -7.09
C GLY A 90 11.08 -13.98 -7.75
N ALA A 91 11.11 -15.07 -8.52
CA ALA A 91 12.35 -15.65 -9.05
C ALA A 91 13.14 -14.75 -10.03
N GLN A 92 12.51 -13.71 -10.59
CA GLN A 92 13.13 -12.77 -11.52
C GLN A 92 13.51 -11.44 -10.86
N GLY A 93 13.23 -11.29 -9.56
CA GLY A 93 13.59 -10.12 -8.79
C GLY A 93 14.85 -10.35 -7.96
N LYS A 94 15.47 -9.25 -7.55
CA LYS A 94 16.63 -9.22 -6.68
C LYS A 94 16.40 -8.23 -5.56
N VAL A 95 16.54 -8.67 -4.32
CA VAL A 95 16.58 -7.81 -3.14
C VAL A 95 17.90 -7.03 -3.12
N VAL A 96 17.82 -5.73 -2.89
CA VAL A 96 18.95 -4.78 -2.91
C VAL A 96 19.34 -4.36 -1.49
N LYS A 97 18.36 -3.97 -0.67
CA LYS A 97 18.52 -3.57 0.72
C LYS A 97 17.37 -4.20 1.52
N VAL A 98 17.63 -4.53 2.77
CA VAL A 98 16.58 -4.81 3.75
C VAL A 98 16.86 -3.93 4.97
N ALA A 99 15.84 -3.26 5.46
CA ALA A 99 15.85 -2.49 6.68
C ALA A 99 14.86 -3.09 7.68
N LYS A 100 15.22 -3.08 8.96
CA LYS A 100 14.29 -3.23 10.07
C LYS A 100 13.89 -1.83 10.48
N GLU A 101 12.59 -1.62 10.62
CA GLU A 101 12.00 -0.39 11.14
C GLU A 101 11.32 -0.67 12.47
N GLU A 102 11.36 0.30 13.37
CA GLU A 102 10.63 0.23 14.62
C GLU A 102 9.95 1.57 14.90
N GLU A 103 8.62 1.56 14.96
CA GLU A 103 7.81 2.74 15.20
C GLU A 103 6.80 2.41 16.30
N GLU A 104 6.73 3.24 17.35
CA GLU A 104 5.84 3.01 18.50
C GLU A 104 5.94 1.60 19.13
N GLY A 105 7.14 1.00 19.10
CA GLY A 105 7.40 -0.35 19.60
C GLY A 105 6.84 -1.48 18.70
N LYS A 106 6.34 -1.16 17.52
CA LYS A 106 5.93 -2.10 16.46
C LYS A 106 7.09 -2.25 15.48
N VAL A 107 7.38 -3.47 15.07
CA VAL A 107 8.49 -3.78 14.16
C VAL A 107 7.95 -4.17 12.79
N SER A 108 8.48 -3.50 11.76
CA SER A 108 8.33 -3.83 10.35
C SER A 108 9.70 -4.07 9.72
N TYR A 109 9.69 -4.65 8.53
CA TYR A 109 10.84 -4.81 7.67
C TYR A 109 10.48 -4.29 6.30
N GLU A 110 11.35 -3.48 5.72
CA GLU A 110 11.23 -3.02 4.34
C GLU A 110 12.34 -3.61 3.49
N ALA A 111 12.01 -4.11 2.31
CA ALA A 111 12.96 -4.64 1.35
C ALA A 111 12.85 -3.94 0.01
N ASP A 112 13.91 -3.23 -0.36
CA ASP A 112 14.09 -2.69 -1.71
C ASP A 112 14.44 -3.82 -2.66
N PHE A 113 13.81 -3.83 -3.83
CA PHE A 113 14.09 -4.81 -4.86
C PHE A 113 14.10 -4.22 -6.26
N VAL A 114 14.74 -4.95 -7.17
CA VAL A 114 14.65 -4.72 -8.61
C VAL A 114 14.07 -5.97 -9.25
N LYS A 115 12.96 -5.83 -9.97
CA LYS A 115 12.29 -6.92 -10.70
C LYS A 115 12.11 -6.52 -12.15
N GLN A 116 12.70 -7.29 -13.07
CA GLN A 116 12.69 -6.99 -14.50
C GLN A 116 13.17 -5.56 -14.85
N GLY A 117 14.13 -5.04 -14.07
CA GLY A 117 14.67 -3.68 -14.24
C GLY A 117 13.80 -2.56 -13.64
N VAL A 118 12.72 -2.90 -12.94
CA VAL A 118 11.86 -1.95 -12.22
C VAL A 118 12.19 -2.00 -10.73
N GLU A 119 12.47 -0.82 -10.15
CA GLU A 119 12.66 -0.62 -8.72
C GLU A 119 11.32 -0.65 -7.98
N GLY A 120 11.34 -1.17 -6.76
CA GLY A 120 10.19 -1.15 -5.86
C GLY A 120 10.61 -1.56 -4.45
N SER A 121 9.66 -1.47 -3.52
CA SER A 121 9.85 -1.92 -2.14
C SER A 121 8.66 -2.75 -1.68
N VAL A 122 8.88 -3.57 -0.65
CA VAL A 122 7.84 -4.29 0.06
C VAL A 122 8.05 -4.14 1.56
N LYS A 123 7.03 -3.62 2.25
CA LYS A 123 7.00 -3.47 3.70
C LYS A 123 6.18 -4.59 4.32
N VAL A 124 6.75 -5.25 5.32
CA VAL A 124 6.22 -6.48 5.91
C VAL A 124 6.30 -6.42 7.43
N THR A 125 5.25 -6.86 8.12
CA THR A 125 5.26 -7.09 9.56
C THR A 125 6.19 -8.24 9.95
N ALA A 126 6.56 -8.34 11.22
CA ALA A 126 7.38 -9.46 11.73
C ALA A 126 6.76 -10.87 11.51
N ASP A 127 5.43 -10.96 11.33
CA ASP A 127 4.71 -12.22 11.06
C ASP A 127 4.54 -12.54 9.57
N GLY A 128 5.09 -11.70 8.67
CA GLY A 128 5.05 -11.93 7.21
C GLY A 128 3.84 -11.31 6.51
N THR A 129 3.02 -10.53 7.19
CA THR A 129 1.91 -9.78 6.58
C THR A 129 2.47 -8.59 5.79
N ILE A 130 2.11 -8.49 4.50
CA ILE A 130 2.50 -7.36 3.67
C ILE A 130 1.64 -6.15 4.06
N LEU A 131 2.30 -5.05 4.42
CA LEU A 131 1.68 -3.75 4.70
C LEU A 131 1.55 -2.93 3.42
N GLU A 132 2.62 -2.88 2.63
CA GLU A 132 2.70 -2.06 1.44
C GLU A 132 3.63 -2.66 0.39
N VAL A 133 3.31 -2.42 -0.88
CA VAL A 133 4.19 -2.68 -2.03
C VAL A 133 4.20 -1.45 -2.91
N GLU A 134 5.39 -0.93 -3.17
CA GLU A 134 5.60 0.16 -4.11
C GLU A 134 6.35 -0.33 -5.35
N LYS A 135 5.95 0.16 -6.53
CA LYS A 135 6.61 -0.15 -7.80
C LYS A 135 6.75 1.10 -8.63
N LYS A 136 7.96 1.41 -9.06
CA LYS A 136 8.22 2.52 -9.98
C LYS A 136 7.48 2.29 -11.30
N VAL A 137 6.82 3.32 -11.80
CA VAL A 137 6.07 3.28 -13.06
C VAL A 137 6.49 4.43 -13.97
N ALA A 138 6.52 4.16 -15.27
CA ALA A 138 6.70 5.22 -16.26
C ALA A 138 5.39 5.99 -16.42
N VAL A 139 5.45 7.32 -16.32
CA VAL A 139 4.28 8.20 -16.51
C VAL A 139 3.58 7.92 -17.85
N GLU A 140 4.36 7.65 -18.90
CA GLU A 140 3.83 7.33 -20.24
C GLU A 140 3.00 6.03 -20.27
N GLY A 141 3.32 5.08 -19.37
CA GLY A 141 2.62 3.81 -19.23
C GLY A 141 1.38 3.88 -18.32
N LEU A 142 1.09 5.05 -17.71
CA LEU A 142 -0.08 5.21 -16.87
C LEU A 142 -1.37 5.20 -17.69
N PRO A 143 -2.50 4.73 -17.11
CA PRO A 143 -3.80 4.82 -17.76
C PRO A 143 -4.15 6.26 -18.17
N GLU A 144 -4.82 6.42 -19.31
CA GLU A 144 -5.19 7.75 -19.84
C GLU A 144 -5.98 8.60 -18.84
N ALA A 145 -6.87 7.96 -18.07
CA ALA A 145 -7.62 8.64 -17.01
C ALA A 145 -6.69 9.23 -15.93
N VAL A 146 -5.66 8.49 -15.51
CA VAL A 146 -4.67 8.94 -14.53
C VAL A 146 -3.85 10.10 -15.11
N LYS A 147 -3.35 9.97 -16.34
CA LYS A 147 -2.59 11.05 -17.00
C LYS A 147 -3.40 12.33 -17.14
N LYS A 148 -4.70 12.23 -17.46
CA LYS A 148 -5.60 13.37 -17.55
C LYS A 148 -5.76 14.07 -16.20
N SER A 149 -6.11 13.33 -15.15
CA SER A 149 -6.27 13.90 -13.80
C SER A 149 -4.97 14.48 -13.27
N LEU A 150 -3.82 13.83 -13.52
CA LEU A 150 -2.52 14.34 -13.14
C LEU A 150 -2.23 15.70 -13.81
N LYS A 151 -2.55 15.85 -15.10
CA LYS A 151 -2.39 17.12 -15.81
C LYS A 151 -3.31 18.23 -15.24
N GLU A 152 -4.52 17.88 -14.82
CA GLU A 152 -5.45 18.83 -14.21
C GLU A 152 -4.95 19.34 -12.86
N VAL A 153 -4.36 18.48 -12.04
CA VAL A 153 -3.86 18.82 -10.69
C VAL A 153 -2.46 19.45 -10.74
N ALA A 154 -1.54 18.85 -11.50
CA ALA A 154 -0.13 19.24 -11.52
C ALA A 154 0.24 20.24 -12.62
N GLY A 155 -0.64 20.50 -13.60
CA GLY A 155 -0.37 21.39 -14.72
C GLY A 155 0.85 20.95 -15.53
N ASP A 156 1.77 21.88 -15.78
CA ASP A 156 3.05 21.65 -16.47
C ASP A 156 4.21 21.32 -15.52
N ALA A 157 3.91 20.96 -14.27
CA ALA A 157 4.95 20.60 -13.31
C ALA A 157 5.78 19.39 -13.79
N LYS A 158 7.09 19.44 -13.54
CA LYS A 158 7.98 18.31 -13.81
C LYS A 158 7.73 17.20 -12.80
N ILE A 159 7.26 16.06 -13.27
CA ILE A 159 7.12 14.84 -12.47
C ILE A 159 8.53 14.30 -12.18
N LYS A 160 8.87 14.18 -10.89
CA LYS A 160 10.16 13.62 -10.45
C LYS A 160 10.12 12.10 -10.38
N GLU A 161 8.99 11.56 -9.93
CA GLU A 161 8.79 10.14 -9.70
C GLU A 161 7.31 9.81 -9.83
N ALA A 162 7.05 8.56 -10.22
CA ALA A 162 5.72 7.97 -10.18
C ALA A 162 5.85 6.53 -9.69
N VAL A 163 5.08 6.20 -8.66
CA VAL A 163 5.01 4.86 -8.08
C VAL A 163 3.56 4.39 -8.09
N ALA A 164 3.36 3.10 -8.33
CA ALA A 164 2.11 2.42 -8.05
C ALA A 164 2.22 1.78 -6.66
N VAL A 165 1.32 2.15 -5.77
CA VAL A 165 1.28 1.69 -4.37
C VAL A 165 0.12 0.74 -4.19
N THR A 166 0.34 -0.36 -3.49
CA THR A 166 -0.70 -1.25 -2.97
C THR A 166 -0.49 -1.39 -1.48
N ALA A 167 -1.44 -0.91 -0.68
CA ALA A 167 -1.39 -0.99 0.78
C ALA A 167 -2.56 -1.82 1.31
N TYR A 168 -2.37 -2.43 2.47
CA TYR A 168 -3.41 -3.18 3.20
C TYR A 168 -3.65 -2.58 4.58
N TYR A 169 -4.90 -2.18 4.82
CA TYR A 169 -5.38 -1.67 6.10
C TYR A 169 -6.83 -2.13 6.34
N TYR A 170 -7.24 -2.13 7.60
CA TYR A 170 -8.62 -2.24 8.04
C TYR A 170 -9.22 -0.84 8.14
N GLU A 171 -10.49 -0.69 7.77
CA GLU A 171 -11.19 0.60 7.84
C GLU A 171 -12.46 0.44 8.67
N PHE A 172 -12.73 1.45 9.51
CA PHE A 172 -13.87 1.47 10.42
C PHE A 172 -14.56 2.83 10.35
N GLU A 173 -15.89 2.83 10.21
CA GLU A 173 -16.72 4.00 10.49
C GLU A 173 -17.16 3.96 11.96
N LEU A 174 -16.89 5.02 12.71
CA LEU A 174 -17.21 5.15 14.12
C LEU A 174 -18.22 6.30 14.32
N ASP A 175 -19.36 6.03 14.94
CA ASP A 175 -20.29 7.07 15.41
C ASP A 175 -19.96 7.45 16.85
N GLU A 176 -19.45 8.65 17.06
CA GLU A 176 -19.26 9.26 18.37
C GLU A 176 -20.24 10.42 18.56
N LYS A 177 -21.38 10.13 19.20
CA LYS A 177 -22.42 11.13 19.54
C LYS A 177 -22.99 11.84 18.30
N GLY A 178 -23.16 11.12 17.20
CA GLY A 178 -23.65 11.65 15.93
C GLY A 178 -22.58 12.27 15.05
N HIS A 179 -21.30 12.19 15.46
CA HIS A 179 -20.16 12.51 14.60
C HIS A 179 -19.57 11.22 14.07
N VAL A 180 -19.71 10.99 12.76
CA VAL A 180 -19.10 9.85 12.07
C VAL A 180 -17.64 10.17 11.80
N LYS A 181 -16.75 9.24 12.13
CA LYS A 181 -15.32 9.30 11.84
C LYS A 181 -14.90 8.05 11.09
N GLU A 182 -13.97 8.20 10.15
CA GLU A 182 -13.31 7.06 9.51
C GLU A 182 -11.95 6.82 10.17
N VAL A 183 -11.67 5.58 10.52
CA VAL A 183 -10.39 5.15 11.11
C VAL A 183 -9.81 4.03 10.28
N LYS A 184 -8.61 4.25 9.74
CA LYS A 184 -7.81 3.24 9.05
C LYS A 184 -6.77 2.69 10.03
N ILE A 185 -6.64 1.38 10.11
CA ILE A 185 -5.71 0.68 10.99
C ILE A 185 -4.92 -0.35 10.17
N ASP A 186 -3.60 -0.23 10.14
CA ASP A 186 -2.76 -1.22 9.46
C ASP A 186 -2.65 -2.55 10.23
N ALA A 187 -1.98 -3.56 9.66
CA ALA A 187 -1.81 -4.85 10.34
C ALA A 187 -0.88 -4.80 11.57
N LEU A 188 -0.13 -3.71 11.78
CA LEU A 188 0.62 -3.47 13.02
C LEU A 188 -0.24 -2.80 14.09
N GLY A 189 -1.43 -2.30 13.74
CA GLY A 189 -2.30 -1.54 14.62
C GLY A 189 -1.89 -0.06 14.73
N LYS A 190 -1.19 0.49 13.75
CA LYS A 190 -1.03 1.95 13.58
C LYS A 190 -2.32 2.50 12.99
N ALA A 191 -2.84 3.59 13.58
CA ALA A 191 -4.12 4.15 13.21
C ALA A 191 -3.94 5.53 12.55
N ASP A 192 -4.56 5.72 11.39
CA ASP A 192 -4.72 7.01 10.74
C ASP A 192 -6.21 7.39 10.84
N VAL A 193 -6.50 8.51 11.54
CA VAL A 193 -7.86 9.00 11.78
C VAL A 193 -8.10 10.20 10.88
N GLU A 194 -9.07 10.07 9.98
CA GLU A 194 -9.55 11.19 9.18
C GLU A 194 -10.88 11.66 9.79
N ASP A 195 -10.84 12.83 10.44
CA ASP A 195 -12.06 13.51 10.86
C ASP A 195 -12.74 14.08 9.60
N GLU A 196 -13.76 13.39 9.07
CA GLU A 196 -14.70 14.02 8.16
C GLU A 196 -15.42 15.13 8.94
N GLN A 197 -14.92 16.37 8.84
CA GLN A 197 -15.61 17.53 9.38
C GLN A 197 -16.97 17.63 8.69
N ASN A 198 -17.99 17.17 9.41
CA ASN A 198 -19.39 17.38 9.07
C ASN A 198 -19.66 18.89 8.92
N GLU A 199 -19.74 19.39 7.69
CA GLU A 199 -20.16 20.76 7.35
C GLU A 199 -21.65 21.04 7.72
N GLU A 200 -22.31 20.18 8.48
CA GLU A 200 -23.72 20.31 8.84
C GLU A 200 -23.96 20.51 10.35
N ALA A 201 -23.26 21.46 10.98
CA ALA A 201 -23.53 21.86 12.37
C ALA A 201 -23.61 23.38 12.65
N GLU A 202 -23.52 24.26 11.65
CA GLU A 202 -23.68 25.73 11.83
C GLU A 202 -25.03 26.28 11.34
N ALA A 203 -25.97 25.43 10.92
CA ALA A 203 -27.27 25.87 10.38
C ALA A 203 -28.44 25.86 11.39
N LYS A 204 -28.21 25.61 12.69
CA LYS A 204 -29.31 25.51 13.67
C LYS A 204 -29.29 26.49 14.85
N GLU A 205 -28.35 27.42 14.94
CA GLU A 205 -28.39 28.48 15.98
C GLU A 205 -28.73 29.89 15.45
N SER A 206 -28.99 30.06 14.15
CA SER A 206 -29.43 31.36 13.58
C SER A 206 -30.94 31.48 13.34
N HIS A 207 -31.73 30.43 13.62
CA HIS A 207 -33.17 30.42 13.39
C HIS A 207 -34.07 30.60 14.63
N GLU A 208 -33.50 30.91 15.80
CA GLU A 208 -34.27 31.26 17.01
C GLU A 208 -34.05 32.71 17.50
N LYS A 209 -33.59 33.61 16.62
CA LYS A 209 -33.55 35.06 16.90
C LYS A 209 -34.28 35.95 15.89
N LYS A 210 -34.96 35.34 14.92
CA LYS A 210 -35.73 36.06 13.88
C LYS A 210 -37.25 35.91 14.01
N GLY A 211 -37.72 35.29 15.10
CA GLY A 211 -39.15 35.13 15.43
C GLY A 211 -39.75 36.25 16.29
N GLU A 212 -38.93 37.10 16.94
CA GLU A 212 -39.44 38.06 17.93
C GLU A 212 -39.48 39.53 17.45
N MET A 213 -39.27 39.80 16.16
CA MET A 213 -39.27 41.18 15.64
C MET A 213 -40.38 41.51 14.64
N ASN A 214 -41.39 40.64 14.50
CA ASN A 214 -42.51 40.88 13.59
C ASN A 214 -43.87 40.69 14.24
N GLU A 215 -44.10 41.34 15.39
CA GLU A 215 -45.44 41.46 15.97
C GLU A 215 -45.66 42.82 16.66
N LYS A 216 -45.11 43.90 16.09
CA LYS A 216 -45.42 45.25 16.57
C LYS A 216 -45.33 46.33 15.49
N LYS A 217 -46.08 46.17 14.40
CA LYS A 217 -46.39 47.31 13.53
C LYS A 217 -47.66 47.06 12.72
N GLY A 218 -48.79 47.52 13.24
CA GLY A 218 -50.02 47.53 12.45
C GLY A 218 -51.32 47.74 13.22
N GLU A 219 -51.43 48.74 14.10
CA GLU A 219 -52.74 49.34 14.39
C GLU A 219 -52.58 50.72 15.06
N LYS A 220 -52.84 51.79 14.30
CA LYS A 220 -53.45 52.99 14.86
C LYS A 220 -54.17 53.76 13.76
N ASP A 221 -55.48 53.76 13.93
CA ASP A 221 -56.50 54.40 13.11
C ASP A 221 -56.38 55.92 13.05
N ASN A 222 -57.05 56.41 12.02
CA ASN A 222 -57.34 57.81 11.67
C ASN A 222 -58.00 58.61 12.80
N ASP A 223 -57.73 59.92 12.78
CA ASP A 223 -58.69 60.98 13.10
C ASP A 223 -59.14 61.59 11.75
#